data_AF-A0A372E4Z8-F1
#
_entry.id   AF-A0A372E4Z8-F1
#
_cell.length_a   1.000
_cell.length_b   1.000
_cell.length_c   1.000
_cell.angle_alpha   90.00
_cell.angle_beta   90.00
_cell.angle_gamma   90.00
#
_symmetry.space_group_name_H-M   'P 1'
#
loop_
_entity.id
_entity.type
_entity.pdbx_description
1 polymer ?
#
loop_
_entity_poly.entity_id
_entity_poly.type
_entity_poly.pdbx_seq_one_letter_code
_entity_poly.pdbx_strand_id
1 'polypeptide(L)'
;MLANLLCARPPWLRPLVGLLLLAVLSGANSAEEPARRRFRSVPLSQLTLPCDLTALNAEYVAALNYRRAQRNPGARPAHFEAGLLPGTFLHTYEMERRDSLYHDRDDRTVGEICASVSNLAPYRGRPRELARYIWTRFHNSPPHAAIQRDTSLRFVSVSCLNDFFVVRLSSRPYRANATRQQQFQQTLAIVQAATARQAHLAVRR
;
A
#
# COMPACT_ATOMS: atom_id res chain seq x y z
N MET A 1 -12.45 -66.78 5.58
CA MET A 1 -13.80 -67.16 6.04
C MET A 1 -14.13 -66.33 7.27
N LEU A 2 -15.29 -65.67 7.25
CA LEU A 2 -15.97 -64.94 8.34
C LEU A 2 -15.30 -63.64 8.83
N ALA A 3 -15.98 -62.55 9.19
CA ALA A 3 -17.31 -62.00 8.91
C ALA A 3 -17.32 -60.57 9.50
N ASN A 4 -18.19 -59.72 8.93
CA ASN A 4 -18.55 -58.37 9.34
C ASN A 4 -18.72 -58.13 10.85
N LEU A 5 -18.51 -56.89 11.29
CA LEU A 5 -19.45 -56.18 12.19
C LEU A 5 -19.25 -54.66 12.09
N LEU A 6 -20.09 -54.06 11.25
CA LEU A 6 -20.41 -52.63 11.22
C LEU A 6 -21.30 -52.32 12.43
N CYS A 7 -20.82 -51.48 13.35
CA CYS A 7 -21.68 -50.87 14.37
C CYS A 7 -22.28 -49.57 13.83
N ALA A 8 -23.55 -49.68 13.43
CA ALA A 8 -24.44 -48.56 13.17
C ALA A 8 -24.63 -47.71 14.44
N ARG A 9 -24.55 -46.38 14.31
CA ARG A 9 -24.95 -45.43 15.36
C ARG A 9 -26.42 -45.03 15.18
N PRO A 10 -27.19 -44.89 16.28
CA PRO A 10 -28.63 -44.62 16.24
C PRO A 10 -28.98 -43.15 15.92
N PRO A 11 -30.13 -42.88 15.25
CA PRO A 11 -30.50 -41.55 14.73
C PRO A 11 -31.36 -40.66 15.67
N TRP A 12 -31.08 -40.57 16.97
CA TRP A 12 -31.98 -39.86 17.91
C TRP A 12 -31.31 -39.08 19.05
N LEU A 13 -30.23 -38.37 18.75
CA LEU A 13 -29.74 -37.28 19.60
C LEU A 13 -29.95 -35.94 18.91
N ARG A 14 -31.14 -35.35 19.13
CA ARG A 14 -31.39 -33.92 18.93
C ARG A 14 -30.84 -33.18 20.15
N PRO A 15 -29.82 -32.32 20.03
CA PRO A 15 -29.58 -31.34 21.08
C PRO A 15 -30.67 -30.27 20.99
N LEU A 16 -31.30 -30.04 22.14
CA LEU A 16 -32.24 -28.97 22.42
C LEU A 16 -31.71 -27.63 21.89
N VAL A 17 -32.52 -27.01 21.04
CA VAL A 17 -32.41 -25.60 20.65
C VAL A 17 -32.71 -24.78 21.91
N GLY A 18 -31.67 -24.48 22.67
CA GLY A 18 -31.69 -23.50 23.76
C GLY A 18 -31.77 -22.11 23.18
N LEU A 19 -32.99 -21.61 23.01
CA LEU A 19 -33.30 -20.25 22.62
C LEU A 19 -33.01 -19.32 23.82
N LEU A 20 -31.74 -18.93 24.00
CA LEU A 20 -31.39 -17.86 24.93
C LEU A 20 -31.44 -16.53 24.17
N LEU A 21 -32.59 -15.84 24.28
CA LEU A 21 -32.72 -14.43 23.95
C LEU A 21 -31.83 -13.63 24.91
N LEU A 22 -30.60 -13.34 24.50
CA LEU A 22 -29.83 -12.22 25.04
C LEU A 22 -30.17 -11.01 24.19
N ALA A 23 -30.93 -10.10 24.80
CA ALA A 23 -31.15 -8.75 24.32
C ALA A 23 -29.80 -8.06 24.14
N VAL A 24 -29.27 -8.09 22.92
CA VAL A 24 -28.16 -7.24 22.52
C VAL A 24 -28.72 -5.84 22.37
N LEU A 25 -28.38 -5.03 23.37
CA LEU A 25 -28.49 -3.59 23.40
C LEU A 25 -28.33 -3.00 22.01
N SER A 26 -29.44 -2.48 21.47
CA SER A 26 -29.45 -1.50 20.40
C SER A 26 -28.80 -0.22 20.92
N GLY A 27 -27.48 -0.27 21.13
CA GLY A 27 -26.65 0.91 21.16
C GLY A 27 -26.75 1.53 19.78
N ALA A 28 -27.55 2.59 19.68
CA ALA A 28 -27.49 3.52 18.58
C ALA A 28 -26.02 3.95 18.44
N ASN A 29 -25.30 3.27 17.56
CA ASN A 29 -24.07 3.79 17.01
C ASN A 29 -24.50 5.04 16.25
N SER A 30 -24.45 6.18 16.94
CA SER A 30 -24.26 7.46 16.31
C SER A 30 -23.16 7.25 15.30
N ALA A 31 -23.56 7.10 14.03
CA ALA A 31 -22.66 7.24 12.92
C ALA A 31 -22.16 8.68 13.03
N GLU A 32 -21.08 8.87 13.79
CA GLU A 32 -20.28 10.07 13.72
C GLU A 32 -19.87 10.16 12.25
N GLU A 33 -20.62 10.97 11.50
CA GLU A 33 -20.29 11.35 10.15
C GLU A 33 -18.83 11.84 10.26
N PRO A 34 -17.84 11.12 9.70
CA PRO A 34 -16.45 11.42 9.94
C PRO A 34 -16.27 12.87 9.53
N ALA A 35 -16.00 13.73 10.53
CA ALA A 35 -15.99 15.17 10.37
C ALA A 35 -15.28 15.47 9.06
N ARG A 36 -16.03 15.98 8.07
CA ARG A 36 -15.54 16.16 6.70
C ARG A 36 -14.30 17.03 6.81
N ARG A 37 -13.12 16.41 6.82
CA ARG A 37 -11.84 17.11 6.83
C ARG A 37 -11.91 18.00 5.61
N ARG A 38 -11.98 19.31 5.84
CA ARG A 38 -11.92 20.29 4.77
C ARG A 38 -10.58 20.07 4.10
N PHE A 39 -10.61 19.46 2.92
CA PHE A 39 -9.44 19.19 2.10
C PHE A 39 -8.73 20.52 1.84
N ARG A 40 -7.58 20.72 2.48
CA ARG A 40 -6.73 21.88 2.23
C ARG A 40 -5.69 21.42 1.24
N SER A 41 -5.71 22.00 0.05
CA SER A 41 -4.63 21.78 -0.92
C SER A 41 -3.29 22.09 -0.25
N VAL A 42 -2.40 21.10 -0.17
CA VAL A 42 -1.06 21.29 0.40
C VAL A 42 -0.23 22.12 -0.59
N PRO A 43 0.32 23.28 -0.17
CA PRO A 43 1.20 24.06 -1.03
C PRO A 43 2.40 23.21 -1.51
N LEU A 44 2.81 23.35 -2.77
CA LEU A 44 3.91 22.57 -3.34
C LEU A 44 5.21 22.68 -2.53
N SER A 45 5.46 23.85 -1.93
CA SER A 45 6.61 24.11 -1.06
C SER A 45 6.60 23.31 0.26
N GLN A 46 5.50 22.65 0.58
CA GLN A 46 5.34 21.82 1.78
C GLN A 46 5.38 20.32 1.48
N LEU A 47 5.42 19.93 0.20
CA LEU A 47 5.57 18.53 -0.19
C LEU A 47 7.00 18.07 0.01
N THR A 48 7.19 16.98 0.74
CA THR A 48 8.51 16.43 1.00
C THR A 48 8.60 14.95 0.76
N LEU A 49 9.79 14.52 0.37
CA LEU A 49 10.17 13.12 0.36
C LEU A 49 10.57 12.69 1.78
N PRO A 50 10.05 11.55 2.28
CA PRO A 50 10.50 11.00 3.56
C PRO A 50 11.92 10.43 3.45
N CYS A 51 12.32 9.90 2.30
CA CYS A 51 13.65 9.32 2.05
C CYS A 51 13.96 9.30 0.55
N ASP A 52 15.16 8.83 0.19
CA ASP A 52 15.53 8.57 -1.20
C ASP A 52 14.63 7.50 -1.84
N LEU A 53 14.04 7.81 -3.00
CA LEU A 53 13.10 6.93 -3.68
C LEU A 53 13.76 5.65 -4.19
N THR A 54 15.04 5.70 -4.59
CA THR A 54 15.76 4.53 -5.08
C THR A 54 15.98 3.53 -3.94
N ALA A 55 16.44 4.02 -2.78
CA ALA A 55 16.61 3.23 -1.57
C ALA A 55 15.28 2.64 -1.07
N LEU A 56 14.19 3.43 -1.08
CA LEU A 56 12.86 2.96 -0.71
C LEU A 56 12.40 1.79 -1.59
N ASN A 57 12.56 1.92 -2.91
CA ASN A 57 12.19 0.88 -3.86
C ASN A 57 13.00 -0.40 -3.68
N ALA A 58 14.31 -0.28 -3.47
CA ALA A 58 15.19 -1.42 -3.21
C ALA A 58 14.76 -2.20 -1.95
N GLU A 59 14.53 -1.48 -0.84
CA GLU A 59 14.10 -2.09 0.43
C GLU A 59 12.70 -2.71 0.33
N TYR A 60 11.77 -2.07 -0.40
CA TYR A 60 10.43 -2.63 -0.60
C TYR A 60 10.45 -3.91 -1.44
N VAL A 61 11.23 -3.93 -2.53
CA VAL A 61 11.43 -5.13 -3.36
C VAL A 61 12.05 -6.26 -2.55
N ALA A 62 13.04 -5.96 -1.71
CA ALA A 62 13.64 -6.96 -0.81
C ALA A 62 12.60 -7.56 0.15
N ALA A 63 11.78 -6.71 0.80
CA ALA A 63 10.71 -7.16 1.69
C ALA A 63 9.65 -8.01 0.95
N LEU A 64 9.26 -7.59 -0.26
CA LEU A 64 8.30 -8.32 -1.09
C LEU A 64 8.83 -9.71 -1.49
N ASN A 65 10.08 -9.78 -1.96
CA ASN A 65 10.72 -11.02 -2.38
C ASN A 65 10.91 -11.99 -1.22
N TYR A 66 11.37 -11.52 -0.06
CA TYR A 66 11.47 -12.34 1.14
C TYR A 66 10.13 -13.03 1.46
N ARG A 67 9.04 -12.26 1.41
CA ARG A 67 7.69 -12.76 1.73
C ARG A 67 7.13 -13.69 0.65
N ARG A 68 7.40 -13.42 -0.63
CA ARG A 68 7.02 -14.31 -1.73
C ARG A 68 7.77 -15.64 -1.66
N ALA A 69 9.07 -15.63 -1.35
CA ALA A 69 9.89 -16.83 -1.21
C ALA A 69 9.41 -17.72 -0.04
N GLN A 70 8.97 -17.14 1.07
CA GLN A 70 8.38 -17.90 2.19
C GLN A 70 7.12 -18.67 1.79
N ARG A 71 6.34 -18.16 0.82
CA ARG A 71 5.08 -18.78 0.38
C ARG A 71 5.26 -19.68 -0.85
N ASN A 72 6.13 -19.29 -1.77
CA ASN A 72 6.44 -20.00 -3.00
C ASN A 72 7.95 -19.86 -3.26
N PRO A 73 8.77 -20.81 -2.80
CA PRO A 73 10.22 -20.77 -2.97
C PRO A 73 10.70 -20.71 -4.43
N GLY A 74 9.87 -21.15 -5.39
CA GLY A 74 10.16 -21.11 -6.82
C GLY A 74 9.65 -19.84 -7.52
N ALA A 75 9.07 -18.89 -6.80
CA ALA A 75 8.56 -17.65 -7.40
C ALA A 75 9.70 -16.83 -8.01
N ARG A 76 9.51 -16.35 -9.25
CA ARG A 76 10.47 -15.43 -9.87
C ARG A 76 10.50 -14.12 -9.05
N PRO A 77 11.69 -13.59 -8.73
CA PRO A 77 11.79 -12.39 -7.90
C PRO A 77 11.19 -11.19 -8.63
N ALA A 78 10.54 -10.33 -7.85
CA ALA A 78 10.22 -8.98 -8.25
C ALA A 78 11.49 -8.12 -8.28
N HIS A 79 11.47 -7.06 -9.08
CA HIS A 79 12.53 -6.06 -9.15
C HIS A 79 11.93 -4.67 -9.34
N PHE A 80 12.73 -3.66 -8.98
CA PHE A 80 12.37 -2.27 -9.22
C PHE A 80 12.32 -2.00 -10.72
N GLU A 81 11.22 -1.41 -11.19
CA GLU A 81 11.02 -0.98 -12.58
C GLU A 81 10.97 0.54 -12.65
N ALA A 82 12.08 1.14 -13.11
CA ALA A 82 12.22 2.59 -13.21
C ALA A 82 11.17 3.22 -14.13
N GLY A 83 10.70 2.49 -15.16
CA GLY A 83 9.66 2.99 -16.05
C GLY A 83 8.29 3.17 -15.39
N LEU A 84 8.01 2.48 -14.29
CA LEU A 84 6.78 2.67 -13.49
C LEU A 84 6.85 3.87 -12.55
N LEU A 85 8.06 4.32 -12.20
CA LEU A 85 8.27 5.38 -11.20
C LEU A 85 7.59 6.70 -11.56
N PRO A 86 7.66 7.21 -12.82
CA PRO A 86 6.96 8.43 -13.20
C PRO A 86 5.47 8.39 -12.91
N GLY A 87 4.79 7.31 -13.27
CA GLY A 87 3.36 7.15 -13.02
C GLY A 87 3.03 7.03 -11.53
N THR A 88 3.82 6.24 -10.81
CA THR A 88 3.66 6.03 -9.36
C THR A 88 3.84 7.33 -8.57
N PHE A 89 4.87 8.11 -8.91
CA PHE A 89 5.20 9.37 -8.25
C PHE A 89 4.17 10.46 -8.55
N LEU A 90 3.84 10.67 -9.83
CA LEU A 90 2.88 11.69 -10.22
C LEU A 90 1.49 11.42 -9.62
N HIS A 91 1.08 10.15 -9.53
CA HIS A 91 -0.17 9.81 -8.86
C HIS A 91 -0.14 10.09 -7.36
N THR A 92 0.96 9.75 -6.68
CA THR A 92 1.15 10.10 -5.25
C THR A 92 1.08 11.61 -5.05
N TYR A 93 1.74 12.37 -5.92
CA TYR A 93 1.75 13.83 -5.90
C TYR A 93 0.35 14.43 -6.13
N GLU A 94 -0.45 13.86 -7.04
CA GLU A 94 -1.82 14.31 -7.26
C GLU A 94 -2.73 14.01 -6.06
N MET A 95 -2.54 12.86 -5.39
CA MET A 95 -3.27 12.57 -4.15
C MET A 95 -2.94 13.56 -3.03
N GLU A 96 -1.65 13.89 -2.87
CA GLU A 96 -1.20 14.93 -1.92
C GLU A 96 -1.82 16.30 -2.22
N ARG A 97 -1.78 16.73 -3.49
CA ARG A 97 -2.34 18.02 -3.91
C ARG A 97 -3.84 18.13 -3.65
N ARG A 98 -4.57 17.03 -3.87
CA ARG A 98 -6.02 16.95 -3.71
C ARG A 98 -6.42 16.56 -2.28
N ASP A 99 -5.46 16.20 -1.44
CA ASP A 99 -5.67 15.62 -0.11
C ASP A 99 -6.67 14.46 -0.16
N SER A 100 -6.58 13.60 -1.20
CA SER A 100 -7.61 12.61 -1.49
C SER A 100 -7.01 11.26 -1.87
N LEU A 101 -7.51 10.20 -1.25
CA LEU A 101 -7.13 8.82 -1.55
C LEU A 101 -8.01 8.27 -2.67
N TYR A 102 -7.42 7.99 -3.83
CA TYR A 102 -8.11 7.38 -4.97
C TYR A 102 -7.15 6.59 -5.86
N HIS A 103 -7.70 5.63 -6.60
CA HIS A 103 -6.96 4.87 -7.60
C HIS A 103 -6.83 5.63 -8.92
N ASP A 104 -5.69 5.50 -9.59
CA ASP A 104 -5.48 6.00 -10.95
C ASP A 104 -6.39 5.23 -11.92
N ARG A 105 -7.28 5.95 -12.60
CA ARG A 105 -8.24 5.36 -13.55
C ARG A 105 -7.65 5.18 -14.95
N ASP A 106 -6.53 5.84 -15.23
CA ASP A 106 -5.96 5.93 -16.57
C ASP A 106 -5.06 4.75 -16.89
N ASP A 107 -4.55 4.04 -15.87
CA ASP A 107 -3.67 2.89 -16.04
C ASP A 107 -4.24 1.61 -15.42
N ARG A 108 -5.06 0.90 -16.20
CA ARG A 108 -5.65 -0.39 -15.79
C ARG A 108 -4.72 -1.58 -16.02
N THR A 109 -3.51 -1.35 -16.55
CA THR A 109 -2.56 -2.43 -16.88
C THR A 109 -1.66 -2.82 -15.71
N VAL A 110 -1.75 -2.06 -14.61
CA VAL A 110 -0.96 -2.25 -13.40
C VAL A 110 -1.85 -2.60 -12.21
N GLY A 111 -1.36 -3.46 -11.32
CA GLY A 111 -1.91 -3.60 -9.99
C GLY A 111 -1.48 -2.41 -9.15
N GLU A 112 -2.44 -1.58 -8.75
CA GLU A 112 -2.19 -0.42 -7.91
C GLU A 112 -2.74 -0.63 -6.50
N ILE A 113 -1.92 -0.30 -5.49
CA ILE A 113 -2.32 -0.22 -4.10
C ILE A 113 -1.89 1.13 -3.54
N CYS A 114 -2.82 1.82 -2.90
CA CYS A 114 -2.60 3.15 -2.33
C CYS A 114 -3.12 3.23 -0.89
N ALA A 115 -2.47 4.03 -0.05
CA ALA A 115 -2.95 4.35 1.28
C ALA A 115 -2.48 5.74 1.72
N SER A 116 -3.13 6.26 2.77
CA SER A 116 -2.73 7.49 3.44
C SER A 116 -2.36 7.23 4.90
N VAL A 117 -1.33 7.87 5.43
CA VAL A 117 -0.88 7.83 6.84
C VAL A 117 -0.96 9.24 7.42
N SER A 118 -1.19 9.35 8.72
CA SER A 118 -1.29 10.64 9.39
C SER A 118 0.05 11.31 9.71
N ASN A 119 1.15 10.55 9.66
CA ASN A 119 2.49 11.05 9.97
C ASN A 119 3.60 10.12 9.46
N LEU A 120 4.40 10.59 8.49
CA LEU A 120 5.62 9.90 8.04
C LEU A 120 6.91 10.32 8.76
N ALA A 121 6.86 11.30 9.66
CA ALA A 121 8.06 11.83 10.34
C ALA A 121 8.94 10.74 10.99
N PRO A 122 8.41 9.69 11.64
CA PRO A 122 9.24 8.63 12.23
C PRO A 122 10.10 7.84 11.23
N TYR A 123 9.76 7.91 9.94
CA TYR A 123 10.42 7.17 8.86
C TYR A 123 11.36 8.05 8.02
N ARG A 124 11.55 9.33 8.40
CA ARG A 124 12.43 10.23 7.64
C ARG A 124 13.87 9.72 7.65
N GLY A 125 14.48 9.63 6.47
CA GLY A 125 15.82 9.09 6.27
C GLY A 125 15.95 7.59 6.55
N ARG A 126 14.83 6.86 6.70
CA ARG A 126 14.79 5.44 7.12
C ARG A 126 14.05 4.59 6.08
N PRO A 127 14.65 4.35 4.90
CA PRO A 127 13.97 3.70 3.77
C PRO A 127 13.54 2.26 4.08
N ARG A 128 14.33 1.51 4.85
CA ARG A 128 14.00 0.12 5.24
C ARG A 128 12.76 0.05 6.12
N GLU A 129 12.71 0.88 7.15
CA GLU A 129 11.59 0.96 8.08
C GLU A 129 10.32 1.42 7.36
N LEU A 130 10.45 2.41 6.47
CA LEU A 130 9.33 2.87 5.63
C LEU A 130 8.83 1.76 4.71
N ALA A 131 9.72 1.08 4.00
CA ALA A 131 9.38 -0.04 3.11
C ALA A 131 8.63 -1.15 3.87
N ARG A 132 9.12 -1.53 5.06
CA ARG A 132 8.47 -2.53 5.92
C ARG A 132 7.11 -2.05 6.41
N TYR A 133 6.97 -0.79 6.77
CA TYR A 133 5.70 -0.18 7.18
C TYR A 133 4.67 -0.24 6.04
N ILE A 134 5.05 0.25 4.85
CA ILE A 134 4.19 0.23 3.65
C ILE A 134 3.77 -1.21 3.32
N TRP A 135 4.71 -2.15 3.29
CA TRP A 135 4.42 -3.55 3.00
C TRP A 135 3.42 -4.13 3.99
N THR A 136 3.66 -3.95 5.30
CA THR A 136 2.82 -4.51 6.37
C THR A 136 1.41 -3.96 6.31
N ARG A 137 1.27 -2.65 6.04
CA ARG A 137 -0.04 -2.02 5.94
C ARG A 137 -0.88 -2.61 4.81
N PHE A 138 -0.28 -2.82 3.64
CA PHE A 138 -0.97 -3.44 2.52
C PHE A 138 -1.24 -4.92 2.75
N HIS A 139 -0.33 -5.64 3.42
CA HIS A 139 -0.53 -7.04 3.75
C HIS A 139 -1.74 -7.28 4.66
N ASN A 140 -2.05 -6.32 5.54
CA ASN A 140 -3.19 -6.39 6.44
C ASN A 140 -4.53 -6.01 5.78
N SER A 141 -4.52 -5.60 4.52
CA SER A 141 -5.72 -5.37 3.71
C SER A 141 -5.88 -6.49 2.69
N PRO A 142 -6.89 -7.39 2.82
CA PRO A 142 -7.03 -8.55 1.94
C PRO A 142 -6.92 -8.28 0.44
N PRO A 143 -7.59 -7.26 -0.16
CA PRO A 143 -7.45 -6.98 -1.59
C PRO A 143 -6.04 -6.52 -1.96
N HIS A 144 -5.39 -5.70 -1.13
CA HIS A 144 -4.02 -5.25 -1.39
C HIS A 144 -3.00 -6.38 -1.21
N ALA A 145 -3.20 -7.23 -0.20
CA ALA A 145 -2.38 -8.40 0.04
C ALA A 145 -2.43 -9.39 -1.14
N ALA A 146 -3.59 -9.54 -1.79
CA ALA A 146 -3.73 -10.36 -2.99
C ALA A 146 -2.81 -9.88 -4.12
N ILE A 147 -2.79 -8.56 -4.39
CA ILE A 147 -1.90 -7.94 -5.39
C ILE A 147 -0.41 -8.16 -5.02
N GLN A 148 -0.03 -7.94 -3.76
CA GLN A 148 1.36 -8.18 -3.32
C GLN A 148 1.78 -9.65 -3.47
N ARG A 149 0.84 -10.57 -3.26
CA ARG A 149 1.10 -12.01 -3.33
C ARG A 149 1.10 -12.56 -4.76
N ASP A 150 0.60 -11.81 -5.74
CA ASP A 150 0.57 -12.23 -7.14
C ASP A 150 1.98 -12.26 -7.74
N THR A 151 2.54 -13.46 -7.88
CA THR A 151 3.89 -13.68 -8.40
C THR A 151 4.04 -13.37 -9.89
N SER A 152 2.94 -13.18 -10.64
CA SER A 152 2.99 -12.72 -12.02
C SER A 152 3.42 -11.25 -12.12
N LEU A 153 3.11 -10.44 -11.10
CA LEU A 153 3.44 -9.02 -11.02
C LEU A 153 4.85 -8.85 -10.44
N ARG A 154 5.84 -8.67 -11.30
CA ARG A 154 7.28 -8.69 -10.95
C ARG A 154 7.98 -7.34 -11.10
N PHE A 155 7.38 -6.41 -11.84
CA PHE A 155 7.91 -5.08 -12.04
C PHE A 155 7.26 -4.18 -11.02
N VAL A 156 8.03 -3.60 -10.09
CA VAL A 156 7.49 -2.90 -8.93
C VAL A 156 8.02 -1.48 -8.88
N SER A 157 7.15 -0.55 -8.49
CA SER A 157 7.54 0.81 -8.15
C SER A 157 6.75 1.29 -6.93
N VAL A 158 7.43 2.01 -6.05
CA VAL A 158 6.89 2.61 -4.83
C VAL A 158 7.19 4.09 -4.85
N SER A 159 6.19 4.89 -4.49
CA SER A 159 6.36 6.30 -4.20
C SER A 159 5.65 6.66 -2.90
N CYS A 160 6.21 7.63 -2.20
CA CYS A 160 5.71 8.09 -0.93
C CYS A 160 6.01 9.59 -0.78
N LEU A 161 4.98 10.36 -0.46
CA LEU A 161 5.04 11.78 -0.11
C LEU A 161 4.28 11.96 1.21
N ASN A 162 4.59 13.03 1.96
CA ASN A 162 3.99 13.46 3.23
C ASN A 162 3.03 12.48 3.93
N ASP A 163 1.83 12.30 3.37
CA ASP A 163 0.77 11.48 3.94
C ASP A 163 0.36 10.32 3.00
N PHE A 164 0.70 10.34 1.72
CA PHE A 164 0.27 9.31 0.76
C PHE A 164 1.41 8.43 0.26
N PHE A 165 1.07 7.17 -0.02
CA PHE A 165 1.97 6.28 -0.74
C PHE A 165 1.23 5.33 -1.68
N VAL A 166 1.92 5.02 -2.77
CA VAL A 166 1.44 4.16 -3.86
C VAL A 166 2.49 3.10 -4.13
N VAL A 167 2.03 1.88 -4.33
CA VAL A 167 2.83 0.81 -4.93
C VAL A 167 2.12 0.38 -6.21
N ARG A 168 2.85 0.36 -7.32
CA ARG A 168 2.40 -0.21 -8.59
C ARG A 168 3.19 -1.45 -8.89
N LEU A 169 2.49 -2.49 -9.34
CA LEU A 169 3.08 -3.73 -9.79
C LEU A 169 2.57 -4.07 -11.19
N SER A 170 3.45 -4.55 -12.06
CA SER A 170 3.09 -4.97 -13.42
C SER A 170 3.64 -6.36 -13.73
N SER A 171 2.97 -7.05 -14.64
CA SER A 171 3.43 -8.33 -15.21
C SER A 171 4.45 -8.15 -16.34
N ARG A 172 4.58 -6.92 -16.87
CA ARG A 172 5.45 -6.56 -17.99
C ARG A 172 6.32 -5.34 -17.65
N PRO A 173 7.51 -5.21 -18.27
CA PRO A 173 8.28 -3.98 -18.18
C PRO A 173 7.43 -2.80 -18.64
N TYR A 174 7.60 -1.67 -17.97
CA TYR A 174 6.85 -0.45 -18.30
C TYR A 174 7.78 0.58 -18.93
N ARG A 175 7.30 1.31 -19.93
CA ARG A 175 8.03 2.45 -20.50
C ARG A 175 7.15 3.68 -20.38
N ALA A 176 7.55 4.61 -19.52
CA ALA A 176 6.92 5.92 -19.48
C ALA A 176 7.13 6.63 -20.83
N ASN A 177 6.10 7.29 -21.33
CA ASN A 177 6.26 8.17 -22.48
C ASN A 177 7.10 9.41 -22.10
N ALA A 178 7.68 10.08 -23.10
CA ALA A 178 8.58 11.22 -22.88
C ALA A 178 7.92 12.34 -22.07
N THR A 179 6.64 12.65 -22.33
CA THR A 179 5.88 13.68 -21.62
C THR A 179 5.76 13.37 -20.12
N ARG A 180 5.37 12.14 -19.78
CA ARG A 180 5.21 11.70 -18.38
C ARG A 180 6.56 11.66 -17.67
N GLN A 181 7.62 11.25 -18.38
CA GLN A 181 8.99 11.31 -17.86
C GLN A 181 9.42 12.75 -17.56
N GLN A 182 9.17 13.68 -18.48
CA GLN A 182 9.51 15.10 -18.30
C GLN A 182 8.74 15.71 -17.12
N GLN A 183 7.43 15.47 -17.04
CA GLN A 183 6.59 15.93 -15.93
C GLN A 183 7.09 15.38 -14.60
N PHE A 184 7.47 14.09 -14.56
CA PHE A 184 8.06 13.47 -13.39
C PHE A 184 9.34 14.16 -12.95
N GLN A 185 10.30 14.39 -13.86
CA GLN A 185 11.57 15.06 -13.51
C GLN A 185 11.35 16.47 -12.98
N GLN A 186 10.47 17.25 -13.61
CA GLN A 186 10.13 18.61 -13.16
C GLN A 186 9.50 18.59 -11.76
N THR A 187 8.52 17.71 -11.54
CA THR A 187 7.81 17.60 -10.25
C THR A 187 8.74 17.11 -9.15
N LEU A 188 9.57 16.11 -9.45
CA LEU A 188 10.55 15.57 -8.51
C LEU A 188 11.54 16.65 -8.07
N ALA A 189 12.07 17.46 -9.00
CA ALA A 189 12.98 18.54 -8.68
C ALA A 189 12.37 19.58 -7.72
N ILE A 190 11.09 19.94 -7.93
CA ILE A 190 10.36 20.85 -7.04
C ILE A 190 10.26 20.28 -5.62
N VAL A 191 9.84 19.01 -5.51
CA VAL A 191 9.68 18.33 -4.21
C VAL A 191 11.04 18.14 -3.50
N GLN A 192 12.10 17.82 -4.25
CA GLN A 192 13.45 17.73 -3.69
C GLN A 192 13.95 19.08 -3.16
N ALA A 193 13.73 20.17 -3.89
CA ALA A 193 14.08 21.51 -3.42
C ALA A 193 13.30 21.90 -2.16
N ALA A 194 12.01 21.57 -2.08
CA ALA A 194 11.20 21.77 -0.88
C ALA A 194 11.71 20.94 0.31
N THR A 195 12.05 19.67 0.06
CA THR A 195 12.62 18.75 1.07
C THR A 195 13.94 19.30 1.63
N ALA A 196 14.87 19.73 0.76
CA ALA A 196 16.15 20.29 1.18
C ALA A 196 15.99 21.58 2.01
N ARG A 197 15.06 22.46 1.60
CA ARG A 197 14.75 23.68 2.35
C ARG A 197 14.24 23.38 3.76
N GLN A 198 13.31 22.42 3.89
CA GLN A 198 12.78 22.03 5.21
C GLN A 198 13.85 21.41 6.10
N ALA A 199 14.72 20.57 5.54
CA ALA A 199 15.85 20.00 6.28
C ALA A 199 16.80 21.10 6.81
N HIS A 200 17.13 22.09 5.98
CA HIS A 200 17.94 23.23 6.41
C HIS A 200 17.27 24.07 7.51
N LEU A 201 15.95 24.29 7.43
CA LEU A 201 15.21 25.02 8.47
C LEU A 201 15.16 24.24 9.80
N ALA A 202 15.13 22.91 9.76
CA ALA A 202 15.13 22.07 10.96
C ALA A 202 16.45 22.13 11.74
N VAL A 203 17.58 22.35 11.07
CA VAL A 203 18.91 22.45 11.70
C VAL A 203 19.12 23.79 12.42
N ARG A 204 18.41 24.84 12.01
CA ARG A 204 18.55 26.20 12.59
C ARG A 204 17.71 26.45 13.84
N ARG A 205 16.91 25.48 14.26
CA ARG A 205 16.07 25.55 15.46
C ARG A 205 16.75 24.85 16.62
#